data_AF-A0A9Q0BUL4-F1
#
_entry.id   AF-A0A9Q0BUL4-F1
#
_cell.length_a   1.000
_cell.length_b   1.000
_cell.length_c   1.000
_cell.angle_alpha   90.00
_cell.angle_beta   90.00
_cell.angle_gamma   90.00
#
_symmetry.space_group_name_H-M   'P 1'
#
loop_
_entity.id
_entity.type
_entity.pdbx_description
1 polymer ?
#
loop_
_entity_poly.entity_id
_entity_poly.type
_entity_poly.pdbx_seq_one_letter_code
_entity_poly.pdbx_strand_id
1 'polypeptide(L)'
;MSHDKKMLDREAVRSVIQQWNANRLDLFALSEPDENLLFHGVMRFYFQDAGQKVATKCIRVASDATVTDVIDTLIEKFRPDMRMLSVPNYALYEVHANGEERRLNADEKPLLVQLNWHIDDREGRFLLKNIDQKTTPIEQTDLNFKRKLSKREKKEQKKKDKMAKLSSDPPTSNGSHLGLGNGIGGSSGSAHMNGTAGGSGGDGSDAVAGKLYTELPETSFTRSISNPEAVMRRRRQQKLEKKLQQFRSRDGGPDTGGTLKIYGESLCQDVPYKTLLLSIRDCAQAVVREMLTKYGLEKADPLHYCLVQVG
;
A
#
# COMPACT_ATOMS: atom_id res chain seq x y z
N MET A 1 -32.38 6.21 27.14
CA MET A 1 -31.24 7.01 26.63
C MET A 1 -29.95 6.20 26.45
N SER A 2 -29.59 5.24 27.33
CA SER A 2 -28.31 4.50 27.21
C SER A 2 -28.29 3.35 26.20
N HIS A 3 -29.44 2.73 25.89
CA HIS A 3 -29.50 1.54 25.03
C HIS A 3 -29.54 1.91 23.53
N ASP A 4 -30.30 2.95 23.18
CA ASP A 4 -30.44 3.42 21.80
C ASP A 4 -29.12 3.96 21.25
N LYS A 5 -28.34 4.67 22.09
CA LYS A 5 -26.99 5.13 21.73
C LYS A 5 -26.05 3.96 21.43
N LYS A 6 -26.02 2.93 22.29
CA LYS A 6 -25.20 1.73 22.07
C LYS A 6 -25.59 0.98 20.81
N MET A 7 -26.88 0.92 20.48
CA MET A 7 -27.35 0.32 19.24
C MET A 7 -26.90 1.09 18.00
N LEU A 8 -27.00 2.43 18.03
CA LEU A 8 -26.52 3.30 16.95
C LEU A 8 -25.00 3.17 16.77
N ASP A 9 -24.23 3.17 17.86
CA ASP A 9 -22.78 3.00 17.82
C ASP A 9 -22.40 1.63 17.24
N ARG A 10 -23.14 0.57 17.60
CA ARG A 10 -22.95 -0.78 17.06
C ARG A 10 -23.22 -0.85 15.56
N GLU A 11 -24.28 -0.19 15.10
CA GLU A 11 -24.64 -0.14 13.69
C GLU A 11 -23.63 0.66 12.87
N ALA A 12 -23.11 1.77 13.42
CA ALA A 12 -22.04 2.55 12.81
C ALA A 12 -20.76 1.71 12.64
N VAL A 13 -20.31 1.04 13.71
CA VAL A 13 -19.12 0.16 13.66
C VAL A 13 -19.33 -0.99 12.66
N ARG A 14 -20.52 -1.60 12.65
CA ARG A 14 -20.88 -2.64 11.69
C ARG A 14 -20.77 -2.14 10.24
N SER A 15 -21.31 -0.96 9.94
CA SER A 15 -21.24 -0.38 8.59
C SER A 15 -19.80 -0.20 8.13
N VAL A 16 -18.93 0.33 8.98
CA VAL A 16 -17.50 0.50 8.68
C VAL A 16 -16.81 -0.85 8.44
N ILE A 17 -17.07 -1.85 9.28
CA ILE A 17 -16.52 -3.20 9.13
C ILE A 17 -16.97 -3.86 7.83
N GLN A 18 -18.24 -3.73 7.46
CA GLN A 18 -18.75 -4.27 6.20
C GLN A 18 -18.10 -3.63 4.99
N GLN A 19 -17.90 -2.31 5.01
CA GLN A 19 -17.17 -1.59 3.96
C GLN A 19 -15.71 -2.03 3.85
N TRP A 20 -15.05 -2.26 4.99
CA TRP A 20 -13.69 -2.81 5.05
C TRP A 20 -13.63 -4.21 4.42
N ASN A 21 -14.51 -5.11 4.84
CA ASN A 21 -14.57 -6.50 4.40
C ASN A 21 -14.90 -6.61 2.90
N ALA A 22 -15.76 -5.74 2.37
CA ALA A 22 -16.15 -5.74 0.96
C ALA A 22 -14.97 -5.60 -0.03
N ASN A 23 -13.84 -5.06 0.42
CA ASN A 23 -12.65 -4.82 -0.40
C ASN A 23 -11.42 -5.59 0.10
N ARG A 24 -11.59 -6.63 0.93
CA ARG A 24 -10.54 -7.49 1.48
C ARG A 24 -10.83 -8.96 1.16
N LEU A 25 -9.85 -9.82 1.33
CA LEU A 25 -10.06 -11.27 1.25
C LEU A 25 -10.74 -11.75 2.52
N ASP A 26 -11.56 -12.80 2.42
CA ASP A 26 -12.28 -13.39 3.56
C ASP A 26 -11.35 -13.77 4.72
N LEU A 27 -10.11 -14.21 4.41
CA LEU A 27 -9.09 -14.51 5.41
C LEU A 27 -8.74 -13.30 6.31
N PHE A 28 -8.89 -12.09 5.79
CA PHE A 28 -8.62 -10.82 6.48
C PHE A 28 -9.91 -10.06 6.80
N ALA A 29 -11.07 -10.72 6.73
CA ALA A 29 -12.32 -10.12 7.13
C ALA A 29 -12.35 -9.93 8.65
N LEU A 30 -12.84 -8.78 9.09
CA LEU A 30 -13.13 -8.49 10.49
C LEU A 30 -14.45 -9.15 10.88
N SER A 31 -14.54 -9.64 12.12
CA SER A 31 -15.80 -10.14 12.66
C SER A 31 -16.78 -8.99 12.88
N GLU A 32 -18.07 -9.33 12.93
CA GLU A 32 -19.10 -8.40 13.41
C GLU A 32 -18.82 -7.98 14.87
N PRO A 33 -19.19 -6.75 15.27
CA PRO A 33 -19.07 -6.30 16.65
C PRO A 33 -20.09 -7.00 17.54
N ASP A 34 -19.62 -7.47 18.70
CA ASP A 34 -20.45 -8.05 19.76
C ASP A 34 -21.26 -6.98 20.52
N GLU A 35 -21.87 -7.35 21.64
CA GLU A 35 -22.66 -6.43 22.47
C GLU A 35 -21.83 -5.34 23.16
N ASN A 36 -20.53 -5.60 23.33
CA ASN A 36 -19.56 -4.67 23.92
C ASN A 36 -18.81 -3.86 22.86
N LEU A 37 -19.23 -3.94 21.59
CA LEU A 37 -18.54 -3.35 20.43
C LEU A 37 -17.15 -3.95 20.18
N LEU A 38 -16.87 -5.13 20.73
CA LEU A 38 -15.62 -5.85 20.48
C LEU A 38 -15.74 -6.64 19.18
N PHE A 39 -14.67 -6.59 18.40
CA PHE A 39 -14.52 -7.34 17.17
C PHE A 39 -13.07 -7.78 17.00
N HIS A 40 -12.86 -8.75 16.12
CA HIS A 40 -11.55 -9.36 15.91
C HIS A 40 -11.22 -9.39 14.43
N GLY A 41 -9.92 -9.31 14.12
CA GLY A 41 -9.41 -9.42 12.77
C GLY A 41 -8.12 -10.22 12.74
N VAL A 42 -7.83 -10.82 11.58
CA VAL A 42 -6.47 -11.28 11.29
C VAL A 42 -5.68 -10.11 10.74
N MET A 43 -4.61 -9.74 11.41
CA MET A 43 -3.73 -8.63 11.04
C MET A 43 -2.38 -9.16 10.57
N ARG A 44 -1.79 -8.51 9.56
CA ARG A 44 -0.47 -8.85 9.03
C ARG A 44 0.57 -7.88 9.58
N PHE A 45 1.62 -8.44 10.14
CA PHE A 45 2.78 -7.73 10.68
C PHE A 45 4.05 -8.17 9.98
N TYR A 46 4.94 -7.22 9.76
CA TYR A 46 6.25 -7.43 9.17
C TYR A 46 7.32 -7.19 10.22
N PHE A 47 8.38 -7.96 10.18
CA PHE A 47 9.52 -7.84 11.08
C PHE A 47 10.79 -7.83 10.26
N GLN A 48 11.67 -6.87 10.53
CA GLN A 48 12.98 -6.77 9.91
C GLN A 48 14.05 -7.15 10.94
N ASP A 49 14.73 -8.27 10.71
CA ASP A 49 15.90 -8.68 11.51
C ASP A 49 17.19 -8.04 10.94
N ALA A 50 18.26 -7.99 11.73
CA ALA A 50 19.56 -7.42 11.36
C ALA A 50 20.15 -8.00 10.06
N GLY A 51 19.68 -9.17 9.62
CA GLY A 51 20.12 -9.88 8.41
C GLY A 51 19.31 -9.62 7.12
N GLN A 52 18.57 -8.51 7.02
CA GLN A 52 17.84 -8.08 5.81
C GLN A 52 16.66 -8.96 5.37
N LYS A 53 16.31 -10.03 6.10
CA LYS A 53 15.12 -10.83 5.80
C LYS A 53 13.89 -10.22 6.48
N VAL A 54 12.94 -9.75 5.67
CA VAL A 54 11.62 -9.36 6.17
C VAL A 54 10.80 -10.62 6.42
N ALA A 55 10.53 -10.91 7.69
CA ALA A 55 9.60 -11.96 8.09
C ALA A 55 8.18 -11.39 8.15
N THR A 56 7.17 -12.21 7.85
CA THR A 56 5.76 -11.82 7.92
C THR A 56 5.01 -12.79 8.82
N LYS A 57 4.18 -12.26 9.73
CA LYS A 57 3.26 -13.04 10.55
C LYS A 57 1.86 -12.45 10.45
N CYS A 58 0.87 -13.33 10.43
CA CYS A 58 -0.51 -12.95 10.63
C CYS A 58 -0.95 -13.45 12.00
N ILE A 59 -1.52 -12.57 12.82
CA ILE A 59 -2.08 -12.92 14.13
C ILE A 59 -3.51 -12.42 14.24
N ARG A 60 -4.32 -13.08 15.06
CA ARG A 60 -5.64 -12.59 15.43
C ARG A 60 -5.46 -11.49 16.48
N VAL A 61 -6.10 -10.35 16.28
CA VAL A 61 -6.06 -9.17 17.15
C VAL A 61 -7.49 -8.76 17.47
N ALA A 62 -7.73 -8.35 18.71
CA ALA A 62 -9.01 -7.79 19.16
C ALA A 62 -9.04 -6.27 19.00
N SER A 63 -10.22 -5.67 18.91
CA SER A 63 -10.38 -4.22 18.73
C SER A 63 -9.96 -3.40 19.94
N ASP A 64 -9.82 -4.02 21.11
CA ASP A 64 -9.35 -3.43 22.36
C ASP A 64 -7.90 -3.76 22.69
N ALA A 65 -7.26 -4.68 21.96
CA ALA A 65 -5.86 -5.03 22.16
C ALA A 65 -4.95 -3.83 21.88
N THR A 66 -4.05 -3.55 22.81
CA THR A 66 -3.10 -2.44 22.73
C THR A 66 -1.88 -2.81 21.88
N VAL A 67 -1.07 -1.82 21.52
CA VAL A 67 0.22 -2.05 20.87
C VAL A 67 1.12 -2.93 21.72
N THR A 68 1.14 -2.75 23.04
CA THR A 68 1.91 -3.60 23.97
C THR A 68 1.49 -5.07 23.85
N ASP A 69 0.19 -5.36 23.93
CA ASP A 69 -0.33 -6.74 23.84
C ASP A 69 0.06 -7.42 22.50
N VAL A 70 0.00 -6.63 21.42
CA VAL A 70 0.36 -7.08 20.08
C VAL A 70 1.86 -7.34 19.98
N ILE A 71 2.72 -6.46 20.50
CA ILE A 71 4.17 -6.64 20.49
C ILE A 71 4.56 -7.91 21.23
N ASP A 72 4.02 -8.13 22.44
CA ASP A 72 4.30 -9.33 23.24
C ASP A 72 3.94 -10.61 22.46
N THR A 73 2.75 -10.62 21.84
CA THR A 73 2.31 -11.73 20.98
C THR A 73 3.26 -11.94 19.79
N LEU A 74 3.73 -10.86 19.16
CA LEU A 74 4.62 -10.97 17.99
C LEU A 74 6.02 -11.47 18.38
N ILE A 75 6.56 -11.06 19.53
CA ILE A 75 7.85 -11.53 20.04
C ILE A 75 7.81 -13.06 20.20
N GLU A 76 6.75 -13.60 20.78
CA GLU A 76 6.57 -15.06 20.91
C GLU A 76 6.52 -15.77 19.55
N LYS A 77 5.93 -15.14 18.53
CA LYS A 77 5.77 -15.75 17.20
C LYS A 77 6.97 -15.60 16.28
N PHE A 78 7.76 -14.54 16.43
CA PHE A 78 8.95 -14.31 15.62
C PHE A 78 10.19 -14.97 16.22
N ARG A 79 10.36 -14.96 17.54
CA ARG A 79 11.58 -15.41 18.24
C ARG A 79 11.27 -15.98 19.63
N PRO A 80 10.61 -17.15 19.74
CA PRO A 80 10.29 -17.77 21.05
C PRO A 80 11.54 -18.02 21.91
N ASP A 81 12.69 -18.25 21.27
CA ASP A 81 13.97 -18.57 21.92
C ASP A 81 14.71 -17.33 22.48
N MET A 82 14.33 -16.10 22.10
CA MET A 82 15.01 -14.89 22.56
C MET A 82 14.51 -14.33 23.89
N ARG A 83 13.42 -14.84 24.48
CA ARG A 83 12.90 -14.33 25.77
C ARG A 83 13.86 -14.49 26.95
N MET A 84 14.86 -15.37 26.83
CA MET A 84 15.84 -15.63 27.89
C MET A 84 17.05 -14.68 27.86
N LEU A 85 17.16 -13.84 26.83
CA LEU A 85 18.10 -12.73 26.73
C LEU A 85 17.24 -11.46 26.75
N SER A 86 17.65 -10.39 27.43
CA SER A 86 16.86 -9.14 27.63
C SER A 86 15.86 -8.86 26.49
N VAL A 87 14.56 -8.73 26.83
CA VAL A 87 13.52 -8.46 25.82
C VAL A 87 13.94 -7.23 25.03
N PRO A 88 14.22 -7.35 23.72
CA PRO A 88 14.66 -6.22 22.94
C PRO A 88 13.59 -5.13 22.96
N ASN A 89 13.98 -3.86 23.00
CA ASN A 89 13.02 -2.76 23.00
C ASN A 89 12.40 -2.65 21.60
N TYR A 90 11.22 -3.22 21.41
CA TYR A 90 10.51 -3.19 20.13
C TYR A 90 9.50 -2.05 20.07
N ALA A 91 9.35 -1.45 18.89
CA ALA A 91 8.27 -0.53 18.57
C ALA A 91 7.52 -0.97 17.31
N LEU A 92 6.22 -0.69 17.31
CA LEU A 92 5.35 -0.91 16.18
C LEU A 92 5.17 0.38 15.39
N TYR A 93 5.31 0.28 14.06
CA TYR A 93 5.13 1.37 13.13
C TYR A 93 4.01 1.05 12.16
N GLU A 94 3.24 2.04 11.76
CA GLU A 94 2.51 1.99 10.49
C GLU A 94 3.36 2.66 9.41
N VAL A 95 3.40 2.02 8.25
CA VAL A 95 4.15 2.49 7.08
C VAL A 95 3.19 2.49 5.90
N HIS A 96 3.21 3.56 5.12
CA HIS A 96 2.29 3.77 4.01
C HIS A 96 2.99 3.74 2.67
N ALA A 97 2.21 3.55 1.59
CA ALA A 97 2.74 3.43 0.23
C ALA A 97 3.48 4.68 -0.27
N ASN A 98 3.21 5.83 0.35
CA ASN A 98 3.87 7.11 0.08
C ASN A 98 5.18 7.30 0.85
N GLY A 99 5.65 6.29 1.59
CA GLY A 99 6.88 6.35 2.38
C GLY A 99 6.70 6.94 3.79
N GLU A 100 5.54 7.50 4.11
CA GLU A 100 5.28 7.99 5.46
C GLU A 100 5.25 6.83 6.46
N GLU A 101 6.04 6.95 7.53
CA GLU A 101 6.02 6.04 8.66
C GLU A 101 5.79 6.79 9.98
N ARG A 102 4.99 6.19 10.86
CA ARG A 102 4.73 6.71 12.21
C ARG A 102 4.87 5.59 13.22
N ARG A 103 5.50 5.90 14.36
CA ARG A 103 5.51 5.01 15.52
C ARG A 103 4.16 5.09 16.22
N LEU A 104 3.57 3.94 16.56
CA LEU A 104 2.36 3.89 17.39
C LEU A 104 2.73 3.96 18.88
N ASN A 105 1.88 4.61 19.67
CA ASN A 105 1.97 4.64 21.12
C ASN A 105 1.53 3.31 21.74
N ALA A 106 1.97 3.04 22.97
CA ALA A 106 1.76 1.76 23.64
C ALA A 106 0.27 1.42 23.87
N ASP A 107 -0.57 2.43 24.07
CA ASP A 107 -2.00 2.35 24.35
C ASP A 107 -2.89 2.40 23.10
N GLU A 108 -2.32 2.69 21.93
CA GLU A 108 -3.06 2.66 20.68
C GLU A 108 -3.55 1.24 20.37
N LYS A 109 -4.65 1.15 19.61
CA LYS A 109 -5.31 -0.11 19.26
C LYS A 109 -5.05 -0.43 17.79
N PRO A 110 -4.09 -1.31 17.44
CA PRO A 110 -3.64 -1.50 16.05
C PRO A 110 -4.77 -1.85 15.10
N LEU A 111 -5.77 -2.63 15.54
CA LEU A 111 -6.91 -3.00 14.71
C LEU A 111 -7.77 -1.79 14.33
N LEU A 112 -7.95 -0.83 15.23
CA LEU A 112 -8.67 0.41 14.94
C LEU A 112 -7.85 1.33 14.03
N VAL A 113 -6.54 1.42 14.26
CA VAL A 113 -5.61 2.13 13.36
C VAL A 113 -5.70 1.56 11.95
N GLN A 114 -5.68 0.24 11.81
CA GLN A 114 -5.83 -0.44 10.53
C GLN A 114 -7.18 -0.15 9.87
N LEU A 115 -8.26 -0.19 10.66
CA LEU A 115 -9.60 0.08 10.15
C LEU A 115 -9.65 1.49 9.56
N ASN A 116 -9.07 2.49 10.20
CA ASN A 116 -9.05 3.88 9.75
C ASN A 116 -8.33 4.11 8.40
N TRP A 117 -7.50 3.18 7.94
CA TRP A 117 -6.85 3.28 6.63
C TRP A 117 -7.86 3.35 5.45
N HIS A 118 -9.09 2.87 5.63
CA HIS A 118 -10.13 2.98 4.58
C HIS A 118 -10.56 4.43 4.29
N ILE A 119 -10.35 5.37 5.22
CA ILE A 119 -10.87 6.75 5.13
C ILE A 119 -10.31 7.49 3.91
N ASP A 120 -9.05 7.22 3.55
CA ASP A 120 -8.34 7.84 2.43
C ASP A 120 -7.93 6.85 1.33
N ASP A 121 -8.51 5.63 1.33
CA ASP A 121 -7.99 4.46 0.57
C ASP A 121 -6.47 4.27 0.78
N ARG A 122 -6.01 4.62 1.98
CA ARG A 122 -4.60 4.61 2.34
C ARG A 122 -4.19 3.16 2.53
N GLU A 123 -3.23 2.68 1.75
CA GLU A 123 -2.69 1.35 2.00
C GLU A 123 -1.55 1.45 3.00
N GLY A 124 -1.68 0.74 4.13
CA GLY A 124 -0.66 0.68 5.18
C GLY A 124 -0.16 -0.73 5.44
N ARG A 125 0.97 -0.82 6.15
CA ARG A 125 1.51 -2.04 6.73
C ARG A 125 2.07 -1.76 8.12
N PHE A 126 1.94 -2.75 9.01
CA PHE A 126 2.56 -2.69 10.32
C PHE A 126 3.95 -3.30 10.30
N LEU A 127 4.93 -2.55 10.79
CA LEU A 127 6.34 -2.95 10.84
C LEU A 127 6.82 -2.93 12.29
N LEU A 128 7.27 -4.09 12.78
CA LEU A 128 7.90 -4.24 14.07
C LEU A 128 9.41 -3.99 13.91
N LYS A 129 9.95 -2.99 14.61
CA LYS A 129 11.38 -2.63 14.60
C LYS A 129 11.97 -2.73 15.99
N ASN A 130 13.20 -3.21 16.09
CA ASN A 130 14.01 -3.11 17.31
C ASN A 130 14.58 -1.70 17.40
N ILE A 131 14.34 -0.99 18.50
CA ILE A 131 14.78 0.38 18.73
C ILE A 131 16.27 0.45 19.05
N ASP A 132 16.80 -0.58 19.71
CA ASP A 132 18.19 -0.62 20.19
C ASP A 132 19.17 -1.02 19.06
N GLN A 133 18.67 -1.67 18.01
CA GLN A 133 19.46 -1.93 16.80
C GLN A 133 19.34 -0.78 15.82
N LYS A 134 20.46 -0.10 15.54
CA LYS A 134 20.56 0.76 14.35
C LYS A 134 20.37 -0.11 13.10
N THR A 135 19.21 -0.03 12.46
CA THR A 135 19.01 -0.57 11.13
C THR A 135 20.00 0.12 10.19
N THR A 136 20.98 -0.60 9.65
CA THR A 136 21.83 -0.03 8.60
C THR A 136 20.95 0.33 7.40
N PRO A 137 21.07 1.55 6.87
CA PRO A 137 20.47 1.88 5.58
C PRO A 137 20.94 0.85 4.57
N ILE A 138 20.03 0.42 3.71
CA ILE A 138 20.31 -0.52 2.65
C ILE A 138 21.36 0.12 1.75
N GLU A 139 22.64 -0.26 1.92
CA GLU A 139 23.62 0.01 0.88
C GLU A 139 23.13 -0.68 -0.38
N GLN A 140 23.02 0.10 -1.47
CA GLN A 140 22.64 -0.34 -2.80
C GLN A 140 23.73 -1.22 -3.45
N THR A 141 24.39 -2.06 -2.68
CA THR A 141 25.43 -2.96 -3.18
C THR A 141 24.77 -4.17 -3.82
N ASP A 142 24.39 -4.01 -5.09
CA ASP A 142 24.31 -5.06 -6.12
C ASP A 142 23.77 -6.42 -5.66
N LEU A 143 22.64 -6.43 -4.95
CA LEU A 143 21.86 -7.65 -4.77
C LEU A 143 21.15 -7.96 -6.09
N ASN A 144 21.88 -8.69 -6.93
CA ASN A 144 21.51 -9.17 -8.25
C ASN A 144 20.38 -10.23 -8.20
N PHE A 145 19.29 -9.98 -7.48
CA PHE A 145 18.07 -10.80 -7.48
C PHE A 145 17.22 -10.51 -8.71
N LYS A 146 17.74 -10.88 -9.88
CA LYS A 146 16.89 -11.02 -11.07
C LYS A 146 15.95 -12.20 -10.83
N ARG A 147 14.71 -11.90 -10.43
CA ARG A 147 13.59 -12.85 -10.49
C ARG A 147 13.59 -13.50 -11.87
N LYS A 148 13.58 -14.83 -11.94
CA LYS A 148 13.37 -15.53 -13.22
C LYS A 148 11.99 -15.11 -13.75
N LEU A 149 12.00 -14.44 -14.91
CA LEU A 149 10.78 -14.04 -15.63
C LEU A 149 9.80 -15.21 -15.69
N SER A 150 8.53 -14.96 -15.37
CA SER A 150 7.49 -15.96 -15.56
C SER A 150 7.43 -16.38 -17.04
N LYS A 151 6.84 -17.54 -17.34
CA LYS A 151 6.69 -18.00 -18.73
C LYS A 151 6.03 -16.95 -19.64
N ARG A 152 5.15 -16.10 -19.09
CA ARG A 152 4.47 -15.02 -19.82
C ARG A 152 5.40 -13.83 -20.05
N GLU A 153 6.10 -13.35 -19.01
CA GLU A 153 7.05 -12.25 -19.13
C GLU A 153 8.24 -12.61 -20.03
N LYS A 154 8.70 -13.87 -19.99
CA LYS A 154 9.76 -14.35 -20.89
C LYS A 154 9.32 -14.37 -22.36
N LYS A 155 8.01 -14.55 -22.63
CA LYS A 155 7.43 -14.49 -23.98
C LYS A 155 7.27 -13.03 -24.45
N GLU A 156 6.85 -12.13 -23.57
CA GLU A 156 6.77 -10.69 -23.86
C GLU A 156 8.15 -10.08 -24.07
N GLN A 157 9.13 -10.45 -23.25
CA GLN A 157 10.52 -10.00 -23.43
C GLN A 157 11.11 -10.52 -24.74
N LYS A 158 10.92 -11.81 -25.08
CA LYS A 158 11.32 -12.33 -26.40
C LYS A 158 10.65 -11.59 -27.56
N LYS A 159 9.39 -11.17 -27.41
CA LYS A 159 8.67 -10.41 -28.44
C LYS A 159 9.20 -8.98 -28.54
N LYS A 160 9.50 -8.34 -27.41
CA LYS A 160 10.03 -6.98 -27.31
C LYS A 160 11.47 -6.93 -27.86
N ASP A 161 12.31 -7.89 -27.51
CA ASP A 161 13.68 -8.03 -28.02
C ASP A 161 13.68 -8.31 -29.54
N LYS A 162 12.76 -9.16 -30.03
CA LYS A 162 12.61 -9.42 -31.47
C LYS A 162 12.18 -8.17 -32.25
N MET A 163 11.31 -7.35 -31.66
CA MET A 163 10.84 -6.11 -32.27
C MET A 163 11.91 -5.00 -32.22
N ALA A 164 12.67 -4.91 -31.12
CA ALA A 164 13.81 -3.99 -31.00
C ALA A 164 14.92 -4.32 -32.01
N LYS A 165 15.16 -5.63 -32.26
CA LYS A 165 16.14 -6.08 -33.26
C LYS A 165 15.70 -5.84 -34.71
N LEU A 166 14.39 -5.68 -34.96
CA LEU A 166 13.83 -5.33 -36.26
C LEU A 166 13.83 -3.81 -36.51
N SER A 167 13.91 -2.99 -35.45
CA SER A 167 13.93 -1.53 -35.56
C SER A 167 15.34 -0.92 -35.68
N SER A 168 16.41 -1.73 -35.58
CA SER A 168 17.79 -1.23 -35.49
C SER A 168 18.65 -1.41 -36.75
N ASP A 169 18.12 -1.91 -37.87
CA ASP A 169 18.92 -2.05 -39.11
C ASP A 169 18.44 -1.07 -40.21
N PRO A 170 19.30 -0.17 -40.73
CA PRO A 170 19.03 0.57 -41.96
C PRO A 170 19.20 -0.33 -43.20
N PRO A 171 18.50 -0.07 -44.32
CA PRO A 171 18.52 -0.97 -45.47
C PRO A 171 19.72 -0.67 -46.37
N THR A 172 20.63 -1.62 -46.54
CA THR A 172 21.54 -1.65 -47.69
C THR A 172 21.48 -2.98 -48.43
N SER A 173 21.36 -2.83 -49.74
CA SER A 173 21.12 -3.76 -50.83
C SER A 173 22.10 -4.92 -51.03
N ASN A 174 21.54 -6.02 -51.55
CA ASN A 174 22.06 -6.99 -52.52
C ASN A 174 23.29 -7.86 -52.22
N GLY A 175 23.09 -9.17 -52.42
CA GLY A 175 24.05 -10.02 -53.15
C GLY A 175 24.65 -11.20 -52.39
N SER A 176 24.13 -12.40 -52.67
CA SER A 176 24.82 -13.71 -52.81
C SER A 176 26.13 -13.98 -52.04
N HIS A 177 26.18 -15.12 -51.33
CA HIS A 177 27.13 -16.24 -51.55
C HIS A 177 27.42 -17.02 -50.26
N LEU A 178 27.58 -18.34 -50.44
CA LEU A 178 27.84 -19.40 -49.47
C LEU A 178 29.20 -19.24 -48.75
N GLY A 179 29.34 -19.80 -47.54
CA GLY A 179 30.67 -20.01 -46.97
C GLY A 179 30.71 -20.41 -45.50
N LEU A 180 31.17 -21.62 -45.24
CA LEU A 180 31.50 -22.22 -43.94
C LEU A 180 32.65 -21.50 -43.21
N GLY A 181 32.75 -21.66 -41.89
CA GLY A 181 34.01 -21.43 -41.18
C GLY A 181 33.92 -21.29 -39.65
N ASN A 182 34.22 -22.38 -38.94
CA ASN A 182 34.60 -22.39 -37.52
C ASN A 182 35.93 -21.65 -37.28
N GLY A 183 36.12 -21.01 -36.12
CA GLY A 183 37.47 -20.71 -35.61
C GLY A 183 37.61 -19.55 -34.62
N ILE A 184 37.46 -19.85 -33.33
CA ILE A 184 38.31 -19.50 -32.16
C ILE A 184 39.18 -18.22 -32.17
N GLY A 185 39.12 -17.51 -31.03
CA GLY A 185 40.15 -16.57 -30.52
C GLY A 185 39.65 -15.13 -30.56
N GLY A 186 39.84 -14.25 -29.59
CA GLY A 186 40.61 -14.22 -28.35
C GLY A 186 40.47 -12.80 -27.78
N SER A 187 40.71 -12.68 -26.48
CA SER A 187 40.79 -11.47 -25.65
C SER A 187 41.15 -10.13 -26.32
N SER A 188 40.54 -9.03 -25.83
CA SER A 188 41.19 -7.98 -25.02
C SER A 188 40.56 -6.60 -25.21
N GLY A 189 40.60 -5.79 -24.14
CA GLY A 189 40.81 -4.34 -24.27
C GLY A 189 39.62 -3.40 -24.09
N SER A 190 39.43 -2.94 -22.84
CA SER A 190 39.35 -1.53 -22.44
C SER A 190 38.44 -0.55 -23.20
N ALA A 191 37.47 0.03 -22.47
CA ALA A 191 37.39 1.48 -22.31
C ALA A 191 36.55 1.87 -21.08
N HIS A 192 37.24 2.53 -20.15
CA HIS A 192 36.71 3.35 -19.07
C HIS A 192 35.94 4.55 -19.66
N MET A 193 34.80 4.94 -19.09
CA MET A 193 34.49 6.35 -18.86
C MET A 193 33.68 6.50 -17.57
N ASN A 194 34.27 7.30 -16.68
CA ASN A 194 33.75 7.72 -15.40
C ASN A 194 32.86 8.96 -15.62
N GLY A 195 31.81 9.12 -14.81
CA GLY A 195 30.89 10.25 -14.88
C GLY A 195 30.16 10.41 -13.55
N THR A 196 30.85 11.01 -12.59
CA THR A 196 30.41 11.28 -11.22
C THR A 196 29.56 12.55 -11.11
N ALA A 197 28.75 12.59 -10.05
CA ALA A 197 28.13 13.75 -9.38
C ALA A 197 26.88 14.35 -10.05
N GLY A 198 25.81 14.72 -9.35
CA GLY A 198 25.42 14.72 -7.93
C GLY A 198 23.88 14.86 -7.94
N GLY A 199 23.09 14.66 -6.89
CA GLY A 199 23.28 14.74 -5.46
C GLY A 199 21.95 15.27 -4.91
N SER A 200 21.39 14.64 -3.88
CA SER A 200 20.51 15.25 -2.87
C SER A 200 20.13 14.18 -1.86
N GLY A 201 20.58 14.39 -0.62
CA GLY A 201 20.33 13.50 0.51
C GLY A 201 18.86 13.43 0.88
N GLY A 202 18.45 12.25 1.33
CA GLY A 202 17.13 11.95 1.86
C GLY A 202 17.14 10.55 2.46
N ASP A 203 17.37 10.52 3.77
CA ASP A 203 17.02 9.52 4.79
C ASP A 203 16.89 8.03 4.43
N GLY A 204 17.63 7.18 5.15
CA GLY A 204 17.65 5.72 5.00
C GLY A 204 16.35 4.98 5.38
N SER A 205 15.30 5.70 5.79
CA SER A 205 13.97 5.19 6.08
C SER A 205 13.17 4.86 4.81
N ASP A 206 13.38 5.61 3.73
CA ASP A 206 12.61 5.50 2.48
C ASP A 206 12.83 4.14 1.77
N ALA A 207 14.01 3.55 1.97
CA ALA A 207 14.37 2.27 1.39
C ALA A 207 13.58 1.08 1.99
N VAL A 208 13.18 1.13 3.26
CA VAL A 208 12.45 0.02 3.92
C VAL A 208 10.99 -0.02 3.46
N ALA A 209 10.34 1.15 3.37
CA ALA A 209 9.00 1.26 2.84
C ALA A 209 8.95 0.73 1.39
N GLY A 210 9.87 1.19 0.54
CA GLY A 210 9.99 0.72 -0.84
C GLY A 210 10.09 -0.81 -0.95
N LYS A 211 10.95 -1.45 -0.15
CA LYS A 211 11.07 -2.91 -0.10
C LYS A 211 9.79 -3.60 0.37
N LEU A 212 9.14 -3.07 1.40
CA LEU A 212 7.90 -3.65 1.91
C LEU A 212 6.79 -3.69 0.84
N TYR A 213 6.71 -2.66 -0.01
CA TYR A 213 5.75 -2.57 -1.13
C TYR A 213 6.14 -3.34 -2.38
N THR A 214 7.44 -3.58 -2.62
CA THR A 214 7.96 -4.15 -3.86
C THR A 214 8.47 -5.58 -3.76
N GLU A 215 8.89 -6.04 -2.58
CA GLU A 215 9.46 -7.38 -2.37
C GLU A 215 8.36 -8.43 -2.18
N LEU A 216 8.42 -9.48 -3.00
CA LEU A 216 7.63 -10.69 -2.83
C LEU A 216 8.24 -11.51 -1.69
N PRO A 217 7.44 -12.18 -0.84
CA PRO A 217 7.98 -13.14 0.12
C PRO A 217 8.82 -14.20 -0.61
N GLU A 218 10.04 -14.46 -0.15
CA GLU A 218 10.96 -15.43 -0.76
C GLU A 218 10.52 -16.90 -0.59
N THR A 219 9.41 -17.17 0.08
CA THR A 219 9.01 -18.54 0.41
C THR A 219 8.55 -19.29 -0.84
N SER A 220 9.34 -20.28 -1.28
CA SER A 220 9.03 -21.14 -2.44
C SER A 220 7.89 -22.14 -2.20
N PHE A 221 7.24 -22.11 -1.02
CA PHE A 221 6.35 -23.20 -0.60
C PHE A 221 4.85 -23.04 -0.89
N THR A 222 4.35 -21.92 -1.45
CA THR A 222 2.92 -21.88 -1.86
C THR A 222 2.72 -21.18 -3.19
N ARG A 223 2.56 -22.03 -4.21
CA ARG A 223 2.20 -21.74 -5.60
C ARG A 223 0.84 -21.03 -5.70
N SER A 224 0.80 -19.71 -5.56
CA SER A 224 -0.23 -18.87 -6.16
C SER A 224 0.44 -17.81 -7.03
N ILE A 225 0.03 -17.77 -8.31
CA ILE A 225 0.69 -17.03 -9.41
C ILE A 225 0.64 -15.50 -9.22
N SER A 226 -0.13 -15.00 -8.25
CA SER A 226 -0.38 -13.58 -8.06
C SER A 226 -0.23 -13.21 -6.59
N ASN A 227 0.45 -12.12 -6.28
CA ASN A 227 0.41 -11.50 -4.96
C ASN A 227 -1.04 -11.03 -4.68
N PRO A 228 -1.75 -11.62 -3.70
CA PRO A 228 -3.15 -11.29 -3.43
C PRO A 228 -3.35 -9.80 -3.13
N GLU A 229 -2.39 -9.14 -2.47
CA GLU A 229 -2.46 -7.70 -2.18
C GLU A 229 -2.36 -6.89 -3.46
N ALA A 230 -1.42 -7.22 -4.35
CA ALA A 230 -1.28 -6.52 -5.63
C ALA A 230 -2.51 -6.70 -6.53
N VAL A 231 -3.13 -7.89 -6.51
CA VAL A 231 -4.38 -8.16 -7.24
C VAL A 231 -5.53 -7.34 -6.66
N MET A 232 -5.66 -7.31 -5.33
CA MET A 232 -6.71 -6.54 -4.66
C MET A 232 -6.52 -5.03 -4.88
N ARG A 233 -5.28 -4.52 -4.79
CA ARG A 233 -4.93 -3.14 -5.14
C ARG A 233 -5.32 -2.81 -6.57
N ARG A 234 -4.94 -3.66 -7.53
CA ARG A 234 -5.31 -3.48 -8.94
C ARG A 234 -6.83 -3.48 -9.13
N ARG A 235 -7.57 -4.33 -8.41
CA ARG A 235 -9.04 -4.36 -8.45
C ARG A 235 -9.66 -3.09 -7.87
N ARG A 236 -9.10 -2.53 -6.78
CA ARG A 236 -9.51 -1.22 -6.23
C ARG A 236 -9.23 -0.10 -7.21
N GLN A 237 -8.03 -0.06 -7.77
CA GLN A 237 -7.64 0.91 -8.79
C GLN A 237 -8.56 0.84 -10.01
N GLN A 238 -8.89 -0.36 -10.51
CA GLN A 238 -9.83 -0.54 -11.62
C GLN A 238 -11.25 -0.05 -11.28
N LYS A 239 -11.71 -0.21 -10.04
CA LYS A 239 -13.02 0.28 -9.60
C LYS A 239 -13.04 1.82 -9.57
N LEU A 240 -11.96 2.44 -9.10
CA LEU A 240 -11.79 3.90 -9.13
C LEU A 240 -11.68 4.42 -10.58
N GLU A 241 -10.83 3.79 -11.40
CA GLU A 241 -10.67 4.12 -12.83
C GLU A 241 -11.98 3.97 -13.60
N LYS A 242 -12.78 2.93 -13.32
CA LYS A 242 -14.10 2.74 -13.94
C LYS A 242 -15.08 3.83 -13.54
N LYS A 243 -15.09 4.26 -12.26
CA LYS A 243 -15.88 5.42 -11.83
C LYS A 243 -15.40 6.69 -12.54
N LEU A 244 -14.08 6.92 -12.59
CA LEU A 244 -13.49 8.06 -13.30
C LEU A 244 -13.84 8.05 -14.80
N GLN A 245 -13.86 6.88 -15.42
CA GLN A 245 -14.22 6.70 -16.83
C GLN A 245 -15.72 6.89 -17.06
N GLN A 246 -16.57 6.55 -16.10
CA GLN A 246 -18.00 6.86 -16.15
C GLN A 246 -18.23 8.37 -16.24
N PHE A 247 -17.46 9.16 -15.50
CA PHE A 247 -17.47 10.61 -15.64
C PHE A 247 -16.98 11.05 -17.03
N ARG A 248 -15.98 10.38 -17.63
CA ARG A 248 -15.42 10.66 -18.98
C ARG A 248 -16.38 10.43 -20.16
N SER A 249 -17.62 10.01 -19.94
CA SER A 249 -18.52 9.59 -21.01
C SER A 249 -19.24 10.77 -21.70
N ARG A 250 -18.59 11.41 -22.68
CA ARG A 250 -19.01 11.45 -24.11
C ARG A 250 -18.06 12.28 -25.00
N ASP A 251 -17.31 13.25 -24.44
CA ASP A 251 -16.45 14.14 -25.26
C ASP A 251 -14.97 14.21 -24.84
N GLY A 252 -14.52 13.43 -23.84
CA GLY A 252 -13.09 13.24 -23.56
C GLY A 252 -12.24 14.50 -23.31
N GLY A 253 -12.87 15.65 -23.06
CA GLY A 253 -12.22 16.94 -22.89
C GLY A 253 -11.82 17.24 -21.43
N PRO A 254 -11.00 18.29 -21.21
CA PRO A 254 -10.49 18.68 -19.89
C PRO A 254 -11.59 19.03 -18.86
N ASP A 255 -12.83 19.23 -19.30
CA ASP A 255 -13.96 19.68 -18.47
C ASP A 255 -14.77 18.53 -17.86
N THR A 256 -14.15 17.40 -17.48
CA THR A 256 -14.92 16.22 -17.03
C THR A 256 -15.06 16.07 -15.51
N GLY A 257 -14.39 16.93 -14.74
CA GLY A 257 -14.32 16.86 -13.28
C GLY A 257 -13.09 16.09 -12.79
N GLY A 258 -12.98 15.91 -11.47
CA GLY A 258 -11.78 15.36 -10.86
C GLY A 258 -11.90 15.15 -9.35
N THR A 259 -10.79 14.72 -8.76
CA THR A 259 -10.69 14.49 -7.33
C THR A 259 -10.39 15.80 -6.61
N LEU A 260 -11.27 16.22 -5.71
CA LEU A 260 -11.14 17.44 -4.91
C LEU A 260 -10.96 17.07 -3.43
N LYS A 261 -9.98 17.72 -2.77
CA LYS A 261 -9.86 17.73 -1.31
C LYS A 261 -10.71 18.87 -0.77
N ILE A 262 -11.67 18.55 0.08
CA ILE A 262 -12.56 19.53 0.71
C ILE A 262 -12.27 19.52 2.20
N TYR A 263 -11.81 20.67 2.70
CA TYR A 263 -11.45 20.87 4.09
C TYR A 263 -12.71 21.04 4.93
N GLY A 264 -12.76 20.33 6.05
CA GLY A 264 -13.93 20.26 6.93
C GLY A 264 -13.54 20.31 8.40
N GLU A 265 -12.44 21.01 8.73
CA GLU A 265 -11.97 21.19 10.11
C GLU A 265 -13.06 21.74 11.05
N SER A 266 -13.99 22.54 10.52
CA SER A 266 -15.17 23.02 11.24
C SER A 266 -16.23 21.94 11.53
N LEU A 267 -16.21 20.82 10.81
CA LEU A 267 -17.07 19.66 11.02
C LEU A 267 -16.41 18.63 11.95
N CYS A 268 -15.10 18.43 11.81
CA CYS A 268 -14.33 17.48 12.61
C CYS A 268 -12.87 17.94 12.71
N GLN A 269 -12.42 18.33 13.89
CA GLN A 269 -11.05 18.83 14.11
C GLN A 269 -9.99 17.73 13.91
N ASP A 270 -10.35 16.47 14.15
CA ASP A 270 -9.42 15.33 14.00
C ASP A 270 -9.17 14.95 12.53
N VAL A 271 -10.04 15.37 11.61
CA VAL A 271 -9.96 15.02 10.18
C VAL A 271 -10.08 16.30 9.34
N PRO A 272 -8.95 16.92 8.95
CA PRO A 272 -8.96 18.28 8.39
C PRO A 272 -9.58 18.35 6.99
N TYR A 273 -9.57 17.26 6.22
CA TYR A 273 -10.21 17.19 4.91
C TYR A 273 -10.71 15.79 4.56
N LYS A 274 -11.68 15.73 3.64
CA LYS A 274 -12.09 14.50 2.95
C LYS A 274 -11.92 14.70 1.45
N THR A 275 -11.71 13.60 0.74
CA THR A 275 -11.55 13.61 -0.71
C THR A 275 -12.85 13.15 -1.39
N LEU A 276 -13.34 13.93 -2.36
CA LEU A 276 -14.48 13.60 -3.21
C LEU A 276 -14.08 13.52 -4.68
N LEU A 277 -14.72 12.62 -5.42
CA LEU A 277 -14.63 12.57 -6.87
C LEU A 277 -15.85 13.30 -7.43
N LEU A 278 -15.63 14.48 -8.02
CA LEU A 278 -16.70 15.37 -8.46
C LEU A 278 -16.68 15.53 -9.98
N SER A 279 -17.85 15.65 -10.57
CA SER A 279 -18.07 16.08 -11.96
C SER A 279 -18.26 17.59 -12.03
N ILE A 280 -17.95 18.20 -13.17
CA ILE A 280 -18.38 19.58 -13.46
C ILE A 280 -19.90 19.78 -13.45
N ARG A 281 -20.68 18.69 -13.51
CA ARG A 281 -22.15 18.72 -13.45
C ARG A 281 -22.68 18.74 -12.03
N ASP A 282 -21.82 18.47 -11.04
CA ASP A 282 -22.24 18.43 -9.65
C ASP A 282 -22.42 19.85 -9.12
N CYS A 283 -23.57 20.11 -8.48
CA CYS A 283 -23.83 21.39 -7.84
C CYS A 283 -23.25 21.40 -6.42
N ALA A 284 -22.88 22.57 -5.92
CA ALA A 284 -22.32 22.74 -4.57
C ALA A 284 -23.22 22.10 -3.48
N GLN A 285 -24.54 22.15 -3.64
CA GLN A 285 -25.47 21.53 -2.70
C GLN A 285 -25.37 20.00 -2.65
N ALA A 286 -25.12 19.35 -3.79
CA ALA A 286 -24.86 17.91 -3.84
C ALA A 286 -23.54 17.55 -3.16
N VAL A 287 -22.51 18.37 -3.40
CA VAL A 287 -21.19 18.22 -2.77
C VAL A 287 -21.29 18.36 -1.24
N VAL A 288 -22.02 19.36 -0.73
CA VAL A 288 -22.25 19.53 0.71
C VAL A 288 -22.93 18.29 1.31
N ARG A 289 -23.97 17.77 0.66
CA ARG A 289 -24.65 16.53 1.09
C ARG A 289 -23.68 15.36 1.20
N GLU A 290 -22.89 15.13 0.16
CA GLU A 290 -21.94 14.02 0.13
C GLU A 290 -20.83 14.19 1.19
N MET A 291 -20.36 15.42 1.41
CA MET A 291 -19.39 15.73 2.47
C MET A 291 -19.94 15.46 3.86
N LEU A 292 -21.19 15.88 4.15
CA LEU A 292 -21.83 15.63 5.45
C LEU A 292 -21.97 14.13 5.70
N THR A 293 -22.41 13.36 4.70
CA THR A 293 -22.42 11.89 4.78
C THR A 293 -21.03 11.33 5.06
N LYS A 294 -19.98 11.82 4.40
CA LYS A 294 -18.61 11.36 4.62
C LYS A 294 -18.04 11.68 6.01
N TYR A 295 -18.57 12.69 6.69
CA TYR A 295 -18.26 13.00 8.09
C TYR A 295 -19.25 12.35 9.08
N GLY A 296 -20.16 11.49 8.62
CA GLY A 296 -21.14 10.80 9.48
C GLY A 296 -22.32 11.68 9.93
N LEU A 297 -22.52 12.84 9.28
CA LEU A 297 -23.56 13.82 9.59
C LEU A 297 -24.79 13.66 8.66
N GLU A 298 -25.23 12.43 8.38
CA GLU A 298 -26.30 12.15 7.42
C GLU A 298 -27.67 12.76 7.80
N LYS A 299 -27.88 13.04 9.08
CA LYS A 299 -29.12 13.64 9.61
C LYS A 299 -29.10 15.17 9.64
N ALA A 300 -27.94 15.79 9.35
CA ALA A 300 -27.81 17.24 9.36
C ALA A 300 -28.47 17.85 8.12
N ASP A 301 -29.15 18.99 8.27
CA ASP A 301 -29.73 19.69 7.14
C ASP A 301 -28.63 20.34 6.28
N PRO A 302 -28.45 19.93 5.01
CA PRO A 302 -27.43 20.48 4.13
C PRO A 302 -27.58 21.98 3.88
N LEU A 303 -28.77 22.56 4.10
CA LEU A 303 -29.01 24.00 3.92
C LEU A 303 -28.28 24.86 4.97
N HIS A 304 -27.86 24.28 6.10
CA HIS A 304 -27.09 24.98 7.12
C HIS A 304 -25.57 24.98 6.86
N TYR A 305 -25.13 24.38 5.75
CA TYR A 305 -23.72 24.26 5.41
C TYR A 305 -23.46 24.80 4.02
N CYS A 306 -22.29 25.40 3.83
CA CYS A 306 -21.85 25.90 2.53
C CYS A 306 -20.40 25.51 2.27
N LEU A 307 -20.03 25.51 0.99
CA LEU A 307 -18.64 25.43 0.58
C LEU A 307 -18.09 26.85 0.47
N VAL A 308 -16.91 27.07 1.04
CA VAL A 308 -16.21 28.35 0.95
C VAL A 308 -14.91 28.11 0.19
N GLN A 309 -14.66 28.94 -0.82
CA GLN A 309 -13.37 28.96 -1.51
C GLN A 309 -12.40 29.80 -0.66
N VAL A 310 -11.32 29.18 -0.21
CA VAL A 310 -10.21 29.85 0.48
C VAL A 310 -9.09 30.02 -0.54
N GLY A 311 -8.73 31.28 -0.83
CA GLY A 311 -7.70 31.66 -1.81
C GLY A 311 -6.34 31.86 -1.18
#